data_AF-A0A353PT70-F1
#
_entry.id   AF-A0A353PT70-F1
#
_cell.length_a   1.000
_cell.length_b   1.000
_cell.length_c   1.000
_cell.angle_alpha   90.00
_cell.angle_beta   90.00
_cell.angle_gamma   90.00
#
_symmetry.space_group_name_H-M   'P 1'
#
loop_
_entity.id
_entity.type
_entity.pdbx_description
1 polymer ?
#
loop_
_entity_poly.entity_id
_entity_poly.type
_entity_poly.pdbx_seq_one_letter_code
_entity_poly.pdbx_strand_id
1 'polypeptide(L)'
;MKSITFKSISKLIPCLVIILLLIACSSTPTEAHWLYDYEEAQGLAEQENKNILLFFVGSDWDEVSIALSSDVFPSKPFLSKIASKYILVQLDFPQDEDLITEEQFYRNYDVANRFALEGIPSAVLTTKEGYVIDTYSGVLDAEKASDFINQIQKSKKKSTTIISTVKKMDKAEGPKKAKLVDTILNQLNSDYTYLPL
;
A
#
# COMPACT_ATOMS: atom_id res chain seq x y z
N MET A 1 9.42 20.62 56.58
CA MET A 1 8.79 20.96 55.28
C MET A 1 9.89 21.49 54.36
N LYS A 2 10.31 20.75 53.32
CA LYS A 2 11.36 21.22 52.38
C LYS A 2 10.71 22.09 51.31
N SER A 3 11.08 23.37 51.25
CA SER A 3 10.60 24.32 50.25
C SER A 3 11.19 24.00 48.89
N ILE A 4 10.32 23.77 47.90
CA ILE A 4 10.71 23.59 46.50
C ILE A 4 11.12 24.98 45.96
N THR A 5 12.37 25.14 45.56
CA THR A 5 12.91 26.41 45.07
C THR A 5 12.66 26.59 43.56
N PHE A 6 12.39 27.83 43.15
CA PHE A 6 11.97 28.26 41.80
C PHE A 6 12.88 27.75 40.65
N LYS A 7 14.16 27.52 40.94
CA LYS A 7 15.15 26.97 39.98
C LYS A 7 14.81 25.54 39.52
N SER A 8 14.12 24.76 40.36
CA SER A 8 13.65 23.40 40.03
C SER A 8 12.50 23.41 39.02
N ILE A 9 11.65 24.45 39.04
CA ILE A 9 10.47 24.60 38.16
C ILE A 9 10.91 24.90 36.71
N SER A 10 11.98 25.67 36.53
CA SER A 10 12.53 26.00 35.20
C SER A 10 13.09 24.80 34.41
N LYS A 11 13.48 23.71 35.12
CA LYS A 11 13.93 22.44 34.50
C LYS A 11 12.77 21.47 34.22
N LEU A 12 11.60 21.68 34.83
CA LEU A 12 10.40 20.87 34.62
C LEU A 12 9.61 21.31 33.37
N ILE A 13 9.72 22.57 32.98
CA ILE A 13 9.06 23.14 31.78
C ILE A 13 9.53 22.48 30.46
N PRO A 14 10.83 22.30 30.17
CA PRO A 14 11.26 21.60 28.95
C PRO A 14 10.89 20.11 28.97
N CYS A 15 10.82 19.48 30.15
CA CYS A 15 10.40 18.08 30.29
C CYS A 15 8.89 17.91 30.01
N LEU A 16 8.06 18.87 30.46
CA LEU A 16 6.62 18.89 30.19
C LEU A 16 6.31 19.15 28.71
N VAL A 17 7.08 20.01 28.03
CA VAL A 17 6.93 20.26 26.57
C VAL A 17 7.34 19.05 25.73
N ILE A 18 8.39 18.31 26.14
CA ILE A 18 8.80 17.05 25.48
C ILE A 18 7.75 15.94 25.68
N ILE A 19 7.13 15.87 26.87
CA ILE A 19 6.04 14.92 27.15
C ILE A 19 4.77 15.30 26.37
N LEU A 20 4.46 16.59 26.20
CA LEU A 20 3.31 17.06 25.44
C LEU A 20 3.47 16.82 23.92
N LEU A 21 4.71 16.88 23.38
CA LEU A 21 5.02 16.54 21.99
C LEU A 21 4.92 15.04 21.69
N LEU A 22 5.11 14.18 22.69
CA LEU A 22 4.97 12.72 22.57
C LEU A 22 3.50 12.26 22.57
N ILE A 23 2.55 13.15 22.87
CA ILE A 23 1.10 12.93 22.73
C ILE A 23 0.64 13.43 21.34
N ALA A 24 1.51 13.39 20.33
CA ALA A 24 1.10 13.47 18.94
C ALA A 24 0.34 12.18 18.57
N CYS A 25 -0.95 12.21 18.87
CA CYS A 25 -2.04 11.37 18.37
C CYS A 25 -1.62 10.12 17.57
N SER A 26 -1.49 8.98 18.26
CA SER A 26 -1.65 7.67 17.63
C SER A 26 -3.13 7.41 17.34
N SER A 27 -3.77 8.26 16.52
CA SER A 27 -5.12 7.99 16.04
C SER A 27 -5.03 6.81 15.08
N THR A 28 -5.41 5.62 15.57
CA THR A 28 -5.68 4.50 14.66
C THR A 28 -6.79 4.94 13.71
N PRO A 29 -6.62 4.81 12.38
CA PRO A 29 -7.65 5.17 11.43
C PRO A 29 -8.95 4.47 11.81
N THR A 30 -10.05 5.21 11.86
CA THR A 30 -11.40 4.66 12.08
C THR A 30 -11.96 4.07 10.79
N GLU A 31 -11.42 4.50 9.65
CA GLU A 31 -11.72 4.01 8.31
C GLU A 31 -10.45 4.07 7.44
N ALA A 32 -10.45 3.34 6.34
CA ALA A 32 -9.40 3.39 5.33
C ALA A 32 -9.72 4.51 4.33
N HIS A 33 -8.70 5.27 3.95
CA HIS A 33 -8.81 6.20 2.83
C HIS A 33 -8.53 5.43 1.53
N TRP A 34 -9.55 5.31 0.69
CA TRP A 34 -9.50 4.59 -0.58
C TRP A 34 -9.44 5.56 -1.75
N LEU A 35 -8.56 5.25 -2.69
CA LEU A 35 -8.58 5.82 -4.04
C LEU A 35 -9.17 4.80 -5.02
N TYR A 36 -9.70 5.30 -6.12
CA TYR A 36 -10.34 4.50 -7.16
C TYR A 36 -9.66 4.70 -8.52
N ASP A 37 -8.53 5.40 -8.53
CA ASP A 37 -7.73 5.69 -9.71
C ASP A 37 -6.25 5.43 -9.36
N TYR A 38 -5.58 4.63 -10.19
CA TYR A 38 -4.21 4.22 -9.89
C TYR A 38 -3.22 5.36 -10.12
N GLU A 39 -3.42 6.16 -11.16
CA GLU A 39 -2.59 7.30 -11.50
C GLU A 39 -2.65 8.38 -10.41
N GLU A 40 -3.83 8.66 -9.87
CA GLU A 40 -3.99 9.52 -8.67
C GLU A 40 -3.21 8.94 -7.48
N ALA A 41 -3.32 7.63 -7.26
CA ALA A 41 -2.62 6.96 -6.18
C ALA A 41 -1.10 7.02 -6.33
N GLN A 42 -0.57 6.98 -7.54
CA GLN A 42 0.87 7.19 -7.78
C GLN A 42 1.31 8.59 -7.36
N GLY A 43 0.55 9.62 -7.71
CA GLY A 43 0.81 11.00 -7.28
C GLY A 43 0.83 11.13 -5.75
N LEU A 44 -0.16 10.56 -5.06
CA LEU A 44 -0.22 10.60 -3.60
C LEU A 44 0.91 9.76 -2.94
N ALA A 45 1.22 8.60 -3.53
CA ALA A 45 2.29 7.72 -3.06
C ALA A 45 3.67 8.38 -3.12
N GLU A 46 3.93 9.19 -4.15
CA GLU A 46 5.13 10.01 -4.25
C GLU A 46 5.20 11.06 -3.14
N GLN A 47 4.11 11.79 -2.92
CA GLN A 47 4.00 12.84 -1.90
C GLN A 47 4.17 12.29 -0.48
N GLU A 48 3.50 11.19 -0.16
CA GLU A 48 3.53 10.57 1.17
C GLU A 48 4.70 9.59 1.36
N ASN A 49 5.45 9.31 0.30
CA ASN A 49 6.53 8.33 0.27
C ASN A 49 6.07 6.94 0.79
N LYS A 50 4.92 6.48 0.30
CA LYS A 50 4.29 5.20 0.65
C LYS A 50 4.17 4.30 -0.57
N ASN A 51 4.25 2.99 -0.34
CA ASN A 51 3.92 2.00 -1.37
C ASN A 51 2.41 1.96 -1.63
N ILE A 52 1.99 1.40 -2.75
CA ILE A 52 0.58 1.31 -3.16
C ILE A 52 0.14 -0.14 -3.03
N LEU A 53 -1.01 -0.37 -2.41
CA LEU A 53 -1.67 -1.67 -2.35
C LEU A 53 -3.01 -1.57 -3.09
N LEU A 54 -3.05 -2.19 -4.26
CA LEU A 54 -4.21 -2.22 -5.14
C LEU A 54 -5.02 -3.48 -4.90
N PHE A 55 -6.34 -3.34 -4.88
CA PHE A 55 -7.30 -4.43 -4.84
C PHE A 55 -8.16 -4.39 -6.10
N PHE A 56 -8.28 -5.53 -6.74
CA PHE A 56 -9.11 -5.74 -7.92
C PHE A 56 -10.27 -6.65 -7.49
N VAL A 57 -11.49 -6.13 -7.55
CA VAL A 57 -12.66 -6.73 -6.89
C VAL A 57 -13.87 -6.73 -7.83
N GLY A 58 -14.83 -7.62 -7.56
CA GLY A 58 -16.16 -7.60 -8.16
C GLY A 58 -17.19 -7.33 -7.07
N SER A 59 -17.57 -6.07 -6.88
CA SER A 59 -18.30 -5.62 -5.69
C SER A 59 -19.72 -6.17 -5.50
N ASP A 60 -20.34 -6.70 -6.56
CA ASP A 60 -21.76 -7.10 -6.58
C ASP A 60 -21.99 -8.58 -6.95
N TRP A 61 -20.98 -9.28 -7.49
CA TRP A 61 -21.13 -10.67 -7.93
C TRP A 61 -20.11 -11.65 -7.35
N ASP A 62 -19.01 -11.17 -6.79
CA ASP A 62 -17.97 -12.03 -6.20
C ASP A 62 -18.09 -12.03 -4.67
N GLU A 63 -18.55 -13.15 -4.09
CA GLU A 63 -18.82 -13.28 -2.64
C GLU A 63 -17.60 -12.93 -1.78
N VAL A 64 -16.42 -13.23 -2.31
CA VAL A 64 -15.15 -13.02 -1.64
C VAL A 64 -14.76 -11.53 -1.60
N SER A 65 -14.94 -10.81 -2.72
CA SER A 65 -14.80 -9.35 -2.80
C SER A 65 -15.76 -8.63 -1.86
N ILE A 66 -16.99 -9.13 -1.77
CA ILE A 66 -18.01 -8.60 -0.86
C ILE A 66 -17.56 -8.79 0.60
N ALA A 67 -17.11 -9.99 0.97
CA ALA A 67 -16.61 -10.29 2.32
C ALA A 67 -15.37 -9.46 2.70
N LEU A 68 -14.47 -9.23 1.75
CA LEU A 68 -13.33 -8.32 1.96
C LEU A 68 -13.79 -6.92 2.37
N SER A 69 -14.75 -6.39 1.62
CA SER A 69 -15.25 -5.03 1.80
C SER A 69 -16.07 -4.89 3.08
N SER A 70 -16.86 -5.89 3.45
CA SER A 70 -17.71 -5.86 4.65
C SER A 70 -16.95 -6.17 5.94
N ASP A 71 -15.99 -7.10 5.90
CA ASP A 71 -15.43 -7.70 7.11
C ASP A 71 -13.95 -7.37 7.32
N VAL A 72 -13.16 -7.36 6.24
CA VAL A 72 -11.69 -7.25 6.32
C VAL A 72 -11.23 -5.80 6.30
N PHE A 73 -11.65 -5.02 5.31
CA PHE A 73 -11.25 -3.61 5.15
C PHE A 73 -11.63 -2.71 6.35
N PRO A 74 -12.82 -2.84 6.98
CA PRO A 74 -13.14 -2.06 8.17
C PRO A 74 -12.51 -2.64 9.45
N SER A 75 -11.87 -3.80 9.40
CA SER A 75 -11.31 -4.43 10.59
C SER A 75 -10.16 -3.63 11.19
N LYS A 76 -10.12 -3.54 12.53
CA LYS A 76 -9.02 -2.89 13.26
C LYS A 76 -7.62 -3.42 12.87
N PRO A 77 -7.40 -4.74 12.67
CA PRO A 77 -6.12 -5.24 12.18
C PRO A 77 -5.72 -4.65 10.82
N PHE A 78 -6.65 -4.56 9.87
CA PHE A 78 -6.38 -3.99 8.55
C PHE A 78 -6.03 -2.51 8.66
N LEU A 79 -6.89 -1.73 9.33
CA LEU A 79 -6.70 -0.28 9.49
C LEU A 79 -5.37 0.06 10.16
N SER A 80 -5.03 -0.65 11.24
CA SER A 80 -3.81 -0.38 12.00
C SER A 80 -2.54 -0.90 11.33
N LYS A 81 -2.58 -2.03 10.64
CA LYS A 81 -1.37 -2.69 10.11
C LYS A 81 -1.10 -2.41 8.64
N ILE A 82 -2.15 -2.12 7.86
CA ILE A 82 -2.12 -1.96 6.41
C ILE A 82 -2.48 -0.52 6.03
N ALA A 83 -3.71 -0.05 6.30
CA ALA A 83 -4.19 1.25 5.82
C ALA A 83 -3.32 2.44 6.29
N SER A 84 -2.69 2.34 7.45
CA SER A 84 -1.76 3.37 7.95
C SER A 84 -0.42 3.46 7.19
N LYS A 85 -0.06 2.45 6.39
CA LYS A 85 1.29 2.28 5.79
C LYS A 85 1.32 2.33 4.27
N TYR A 86 0.18 2.13 3.63
CA TYR A 86 0.07 2.04 2.18
C TYR A 86 -0.95 3.05 1.68
N ILE A 87 -0.78 3.51 0.44
CA ILE A 87 -1.88 4.09 -0.32
C ILE A 87 -2.75 2.94 -0.79
N LEU A 88 -4.04 3.00 -0.49
CA LEU A 88 -4.98 1.93 -0.81
C LEU A 88 -5.79 2.30 -2.05
N VAL A 89 -5.85 1.37 -3.00
CA VAL A 89 -6.62 1.55 -4.24
C VAL A 89 -7.58 0.38 -4.38
N GLN A 90 -8.83 0.67 -4.73
CA GLN A 90 -9.83 -0.34 -5.07
C GLN A 90 -10.30 -0.10 -6.50
N LEU A 91 -9.99 -1.05 -7.38
CA LEU A 91 -10.41 -1.05 -8.79
C LEU A 91 -11.49 -2.11 -8.95
N ASP A 92 -12.71 -1.65 -9.19
CA ASP A 92 -13.90 -2.49 -9.22
C ASP A 92 -14.27 -2.90 -10.64
N PHE A 93 -14.82 -4.11 -10.77
CA PHE A 93 -15.32 -4.73 -12.00
C PHE A 93 -16.73 -5.31 -11.74
N PRO A 94 -17.73 -4.43 -11.51
CA PRO A 94 -19.09 -4.87 -11.20
C PRO A 94 -19.76 -5.54 -12.41
N GLN A 95 -20.80 -6.33 -12.15
CA GLN A 95 -21.70 -6.84 -13.20
C GLN A 95 -22.80 -5.85 -13.53
N ASP A 96 -23.25 -5.09 -12.53
CA ASP A 96 -24.15 -3.96 -12.71
C ASP A 96 -23.37 -2.78 -13.32
N GLU A 97 -23.61 -2.54 -14.61
CA GLU A 97 -23.00 -1.44 -15.36
C GLU A 97 -23.40 -0.05 -14.81
N ASP A 98 -24.48 0.07 -14.02
CA ASP A 98 -24.87 1.34 -13.39
C ASP A 98 -23.93 1.74 -12.23
N LEU A 99 -23.10 0.81 -11.72
CA LEU A 99 -22.16 1.06 -10.62
C LEU A 99 -20.84 1.70 -11.09
N ILE A 100 -20.56 1.71 -12.39
CA ILE A 100 -19.29 2.20 -12.94
C ILE A 100 -19.48 2.87 -14.30
N THR A 101 -18.78 3.97 -14.54
CA THR A 101 -18.75 4.57 -15.89
C THR A 101 -17.88 3.73 -16.82
N GLU A 102 -18.22 3.70 -18.10
CA GLU A 102 -17.40 3.05 -19.14
C GLU A 102 -15.93 3.52 -19.11
N GLU A 103 -15.72 4.83 -18.92
CA GLU A 103 -14.38 5.42 -18.82
C GLU A 103 -13.59 4.88 -17.62
N GLN A 104 -14.21 4.80 -16.44
CA GLN A 104 -13.57 4.24 -15.25
C GLN A 104 -13.31 2.74 -15.39
N PHE A 105 -14.24 2.00 -16.01
CA PHE A 105 -14.05 0.57 -16.27
C PHE A 105 -12.82 0.33 -17.14
N TYR A 106 -12.66 1.09 -18.23
CA TYR A 106 -11.48 0.97 -19.10
C TYR A 106 -10.18 1.39 -18.40
N ARG A 107 -10.20 2.44 -17.55
CA ARG A 107 -9.04 2.77 -16.70
C ARG A 107 -8.67 1.61 -15.77
N ASN A 108 -9.65 1.02 -15.08
CA ASN A 108 -9.44 -0.14 -14.20
C ASN A 108 -8.86 -1.33 -14.98
N TYR A 109 -9.43 -1.59 -16.17
CA TYR A 109 -9.01 -2.68 -17.04
C TYR A 109 -7.58 -2.50 -17.57
N ASP A 110 -7.21 -1.29 -17.96
CA ASP A 110 -5.84 -0.97 -18.38
C ASP A 110 -4.84 -1.26 -17.25
N VAL A 111 -5.17 -0.88 -16.02
CA VAL A 111 -4.32 -1.16 -14.86
C VAL A 111 -4.23 -2.67 -14.59
N ALA A 112 -5.34 -3.41 -14.68
CA ALA A 112 -5.35 -4.86 -14.54
C ALA A 112 -4.45 -5.54 -15.59
N ASN A 113 -4.50 -5.07 -16.85
CA ASN A 113 -3.64 -5.57 -17.93
C ASN A 113 -2.16 -5.24 -17.70
N ARG A 114 -1.83 -4.02 -17.23
CA ARG A 114 -0.45 -3.64 -16.90
C ARG A 114 0.16 -4.57 -15.86
N PHE A 115 -0.65 -5.09 -14.94
CA PHE A 115 -0.20 -6.05 -13.92
C PHE A 115 -0.42 -7.51 -14.29
N ALA A 116 -0.83 -7.80 -15.53
CA ALA A 116 -1.06 -9.15 -16.05
C ALA A 116 -1.95 -10.00 -15.12
N LEU A 117 -3.04 -9.41 -14.62
CA LEU A 117 -3.94 -10.12 -13.71
C LEU A 117 -4.65 -11.27 -14.42
N GLU A 118 -4.61 -12.44 -13.80
CA GLU A 118 -5.27 -13.66 -14.30
C GLU A 118 -6.75 -13.75 -13.91
N GLY A 119 -7.16 -13.00 -12.88
CA GLY A 119 -8.53 -13.01 -12.39
C GLY A 119 -8.72 -12.12 -11.16
N ILE A 120 -9.97 -12.01 -10.72
CA ILE A 120 -10.37 -11.34 -9.49
C ILE A 120 -11.04 -12.37 -8.55
N PRO A 121 -11.01 -12.14 -7.24
CA PRO A 121 -10.36 -11.03 -6.58
C PRO A 121 -8.84 -11.23 -6.44
N SER A 122 -8.10 -10.15 -6.65
CA SER A 122 -6.63 -10.12 -6.62
C SER A 122 -6.12 -8.85 -5.97
N ALA A 123 -4.90 -8.88 -5.42
CA ALA A 123 -4.23 -7.68 -4.96
C ALA A 123 -2.81 -7.56 -5.52
N VAL A 124 -2.35 -6.33 -5.68
CA VAL A 124 -0.99 -6.03 -6.16
C VAL A 124 -0.36 -5.02 -5.21
N LEU A 125 0.84 -5.32 -4.72
CA LEU A 125 1.65 -4.39 -3.95
C LEU A 125 2.73 -3.81 -4.86
N THR A 126 2.76 -2.49 -5.04
CA THR A 126 3.78 -1.80 -5.82
C THR A 126 4.58 -0.82 -4.97
N THR A 127 5.78 -0.46 -5.42
CA THR A 127 6.43 0.76 -4.95
C THR A 127 5.65 1.98 -5.45
N LYS A 128 5.96 3.16 -4.92
CA LYS A 128 5.38 4.43 -5.39
C LYS A 128 5.73 4.73 -6.85
N GLU A 129 6.89 4.28 -7.31
CA GLU A 129 7.33 4.37 -8.71
C GLU A 129 6.63 3.35 -9.62
N GLY A 130 5.81 2.45 -9.06
CA GLY A 130 5.03 1.46 -9.81
C GLY A 130 5.68 0.09 -9.99
N TYR A 131 6.87 -0.17 -9.42
CA TYR A 131 7.48 -1.50 -9.51
C TYR A 131 6.68 -2.49 -8.68
N VAL A 132 6.24 -3.60 -9.29
CA VAL A 132 5.53 -4.65 -8.57
C VAL A 132 6.45 -5.32 -7.55
N ILE A 133 6.05 -5.26 -6.29
CA ILE A 133 6.69 -5.99 -5.21
C ILE A 133 6.10 -7.39 -5.16
N ASP A 134 4.77 -7.53 -5.14
CA ASP A 134 4.13 -8.83 -5.05
C ASP A 134 2.72 -8.81 -5.64
N THR A 135 2.26 -10.00 -6.03
CA THR A 135 0.90 -10.22 -6.53
C THR A 135 0.26 -11.33 -5.72
N TYR A 136 -1.00 -11.09 -5.39
CA TYR A 136 -1.79 -11.87 -4.46
C TYR A 136 -3.01 -12.38 -5.23
N SER A 137 -2.78 -13.37 -6.10
CA SER A 137 -3.84 -14.00 -6.91
C SER A 137 -4.61 -15.01 -6.08
N GLY A 138 -5.94 -15.01 -6.16
CA GLY A 138 -6.79 -15.95 -5.43
C GLY A 138 -6.65 -15.86 -3.91
N VAL A 139 -6.24 -14.69 -3.40
CA VAL A 139 -5.75 -14.50 -2.01
C VAL A 139 -6.83 -14.57 -0.93
N LEU A 140 -8.04 -14.95 -1.31
CA LEU A 140 -9.21 -14.54 -0.55
C LEU A 140 -10.12 -15.74 -0.25
N ASP A 141 -9.54 -16.79 0.31
CA ASP A 141 -10.25 -17.47 1.40
C ASP A 141 -10.29 -16.50 2.57
N ALA A 142 -11.31 -15.63 2.58
CA ALA A 142 -11.48 -14.51 3.51
C ALA A 142 -11.61 -14.93 4.99
N GLU A 143 -11.66 -16.23 5.29
CA GLU A 143 -11.81 -16.77 6.64
C GLU A 143 -10.75 -16.30 7.63
N LYS A 144 -9.62 -15.74 7.15
CA LYS A 144 -8.62 -15.10 8.01
C LYS A 144 -8.03 -13.85 7.37
N ALA A 145 -8.65 -12.69 7.66
CA ALA A 145 -8.02 -11.37 7.48
C ALA A 145 -6.55 -11.31 7.97
N SER A 146 -6.17 -12.13 8.96
CA SER A 146 -4.78 -12.25 9.43
C SER A 146 -3.82 -12.79 8.36
N ASP A 147 -4.27 -13.70 7.51
CA ASP A 147 -3.40 -14.39 6.56
C ASP A 147 -2.98 -13.45 5.44
N PHE A 148 -3.90 -12.60 4.98
CA PHE A 148 -3.59 -11.51 4.04
C PHE A 148 -2.58 -10.50 4.61
N ILE A 149 -2.80 -10.03 5.84
CA ILE A 149 -1.86 -9.13 6.53
C ILE A 149 -0.48 -9.78 6.65
N ASN A 150 -0.43 -11.07 6.95
CA ASN A 150 0.82 -11.83 7.07
C ASN A 150 1.53 -11.96 5.70
N GLN A 151 0.80 -12.16 4.61
CA GLN A 151 1.37 -12.21 3.25
C GLN A 151 2.03 -10.89 2.88
N ILE A 152 1.34 -9.75 3.07
CA ILE A 152 1.91 -8.42 2.82
C ILE A 152 3.18 -8.18 3.65
N GLN A 153 3.17 -8.62 4.91
CA GLN A 153 4.34 -8.47 5.79
C GLN A 153 5.56 -9.28 5.32
N LYS A 154 5.36 -10.45 4.69
CA LYS A 154 6.47 -11.24 4.11
C LYS A 154 7.15 -10.50 2.96
N SER A 155 6.39 -9.73 2.18
CA SER A 155 6.89 -8.96 1.03
C SER A 155 7.71 -7.73 1.43
N LYS A 156 7.79 -7.38 2.72
CA LYS A 156 8.58 -6.24 3.23
C LYS A 156 10.08 -6.32 2.88
N LYS A 157 10.67 -7.52 2.93
CA LYS A 157 12.09 -7.72 2.56
C LYS A 157 12.30 -7.44 1.07
N LYS A 158 11.44 -8.02 0.22
CA LYS A 158 11.43 -7.82 -1.23
C LYS A 158 11.28 -6.34 -1.59
N SER A 159 10.32 -5.66 -0.96
CA SER A 159 10.12 -4.21 -1.08
C SER A 159 11.37 -3.41 -0.74
N THR A 160 12.03 -3.69 0.39
CA THR A 160 13.26 -2.98 0.79
C THR A 160 14.38 -3.16 -0.24
N THR A 161 14.54 -4.37 -0.78
CA THR A 161 15.53 -4.64 -1.83
C THR A 161 15.24 -3.85 -3.09
N ILE A 162 13.99 -3.90 -3.60
CA ILE A 162 13.58 -3.19 -4.81
C ILE A 162 13.79 -1.69 -4.64
N ILE A 163 13.24 -1.09 -3.57
CA ILE A 163 13.36 0.35 -3.29
C ILE A 163 14.84 0.78 -3.21
N SER A 164 15.68 0.01 -2.52
CA SER A 164 17.11 0.34 -2.41
C SER A 164 17.86 0.22 -3.74
N THR A 165 17.37 -0.64 -4.65
CA THR A 165 17.98 -0.87 -5.97
C THR A 165 17.54 0.18 -6.96
N VAL A 166 16.25 0.56 -6.97
CA VAL A 166 15.70 1.68 -7.74
C VAL A 166 16.46 2.97 -7.41
N LYS A 167 16.63 3.29 -6.12
CA LYS A 167 17.38 4.47 -5.69
C LYS A 167 18.85 4.49 -6.16
N LYS A 168 19.46 3.32 -6.34
CA LYS A 168 20.82 3.20 -6.91
C LYS A 168 20.78 3.34 -8.43
N MET A 169 19.75 2.77 -9.06
CA MET A 169 19.54 2.78 -10.50
C MET A 169 19.36 4.22 -11.02
N ASP A 170 18.61 5.06 -10.31
CA ASP A 170 18.37 6.47 -10.67
C ASP A 170 19.66 7.30 -10.73
N LYS A 171 20.69 6.87 -10.02
CA LYS A 171 22.00 7.54 -9.94
C LYS A 171 23.07 6.88 -10.81
N ALA A 172 22.71 5.83 -11.54
CA ALA A 172 23.63 5.04 -12.35
C ALA A 172 23.38 5.28 -13.83
N GLU A 173 24.44 5.15 -14.63
CA GLU A 173 24.37 5.28 -16.08
C GLU A 173 25.07 4.10 -16.77
N GLY A 174 24.75 3.91 -18.05
CA GLY A 174 25.38 2.92 -18.91
C GLY A 174 25.32 1.49 -18.35
N PRO A 175 26.42 0.71 -18.46
CA PRO A 175 26.43 -0.70 -18.04
C PRO A 175 26.11 -0.93 -16.56
N LYS A 176 26.34 0.07 -15.68
CA LYS A 176 25.98 -0.03 -14.26
C LYS A 176 24.47 0.03 -14.06
N LYS A 177 23.77 0.90 -14.78
CA LYS A 177 22.30 0.98 -14.75
C LYS A 177 21.68 -0.32 -15.25
N ALA A 178 22.20 -0.87 -16.36
CA ALA A 178 21.73 -2.14 -16.91
C ALA A 178 21.81 -3.31 -15.91
N LYS A 179 22.91 -3.43 -15.15
CA LYS A 179 23.04 -4.46 -14.09
C LYS A 179 22.03 -4.29 -12.95
N LEU A 180 21.65 -3.06 -12.63
CA LEU A 180 20.66 -2.77 -11.60
C LEU A 180 19.25 -3.10 -12.09
N VAL A 181 18.95 -2.82 -13.37
CA VAL A 181 17.69 -3.27 -14.00
C VAL A 181 17.59 -4.80 -13.96
N ASP A 182 18.64 -5.52 -14.33
CA ASP A 182 18.69 -6.99 -14.22
C ASP A 182 18.49 -7.48 -12.78
N THR A 183 19.08 -6.78 -11.80
CA THR A 183 18.87 -7.08 -10.37
C THR A 183 17.41 -6.89 -9.96
N ILE A 184 16.74 -5.83 -10.43
CA ILE A 184 15.32 -5.59 -10.17
C ILE A 184 14.48 -6.69 -10.81
N LEU A 185 14.72 -7.00 -12.09
CA LEU A 185 13.99 -8.03 -12.84
C LEU A 185 14.03 -9.39 -12.14
N ASN A 186 15.18 -9.79 -11.60
CA ASN A 186 15.33 -11.02 -10.82
C ASN A 186 14.56 -11.03 -9.50
N GLN A 187 14.03 -9.89 -9.05
CA GLN A 187 13.11 -9.81 -7.91
C GLN A 187 11.66 -9.79 -8.37
N LEU A 188 11.33 -9.42 -9.60
CA LEU A 188 9.94 -9.35 -10.05
C LEU A 188 9.40 -10.76 -10.36
N ASN A 189 8.08 -10.92 -10.34
CA ASN A 189 7.46 -12.16 -10.80
C ASN A 189 7.70 -12.31 -12.31
N SER A 190 7.96 -13.52 -12.79
CA SER A 190 8.32 -13.79 -14.20
C SER A 190 7.27 -13.37 -15.21
N ASP A 191 6.01 -13.34 -14.77
CA ASP A 191 4.85 -13.09 -15.63
C ASP A 191 4.55 -11.59 -15.75
N TYR A 192 5.35 -10.77 -15.08
CA TYR A 192 5.24 -9.32 -15.10
C TYR A 192 5.88 -8.72 -16.36
N THR A 193 5.07 -8.04 -17.16
CA THR A 193 5.46 -7.50 -18.47
C THR A 193 5.66 -5.99 -18.48
N TYR A 194 5.23 -5.29 -17.43
CA TYR A 194 5.39 -3.84 -17.31
C TYR A 194 6.66 -3.52 -16.53
N LEU A 195 7.46 -2.54 -16.96
CA LEU A 195 8.48 -1.94 -16.11
C LEU A 195 8.22 -0.44 -16.16
N PRO A 196 8.00 0.22 -15.01
CA PRO A 196 8.03 1.68 -14.98
C PRO A 196 9.49 2.09 -15.21
N LEU A 197 9.80 2.51 -16.44
CA LEU A 197 11.14 2.95 -16.87
C LEU A 197 11.13 4.44 -17.18
#